data_AF-A0A974PWH7-F1
#
_entry.id   AF-A0A974PWH7-F1
#
_cell.length_a   1.000
_cell.length_b   1.000
_cell.length_c   1.000
_cell.angle_alpha   90.00
_cell.angle_beta   90.00
_cell.angle_gamma   90.00
#
_symmetry.space_group_name_H-M   'P 1'
#
loop_
_entity.id
_entity.type
_entity.pdbx_description
1 polymer ?
#
loop_
_entity_poly.entity_id
_entity_poly.type
_entity_poly.pdbx_seq_one_letter_code
_entity_poly.pdbx_strand_id
1 'polypeptide(L)'
;MSARDNILAKLRAGATHTTAPAPLNPDAAIAEHYASLPRTPKEQLAQEFAEKITAWHAEVHRVPRGQWVDKLKEVVAAKGIRNLLYAPATTHGRALEAAGIQGLKPYDRPIDEWKQALFENVDAAITGTRGAIAETGTMIVWPDASEPRTMSLVPPIHIALVDEDSVVPTLYDAIVQQKWTDGLPTNALLVTGPSKTADIQQTLAYGAHGPKELVVLLLTGEAL
;
A
#
# COMPACT_ATOMS: atom_id res chain seq x y z
N MET A 1 -40.25 6.01 -30.20
CA MET A 1 -39.60 5.63 -28.92
C MET A 1 -38.14 6.02 -29.01
N SER A 2 -37.61 6.78 -28.05
CA SER A 2 -36.23 7.24 -28.11
C SER A 2 -35.25 6.13 -27.72
N ALA A 3 -33.98 6.24 -28.10
CA ALA A 3 -32.94 5.30 -27.69
C ALA A 3 -32.82 5.21 -26.15
N ARG A 4 -33.04 6.34 -25.45
CA ARG A 4 -33.11 6.40 -23.98
C ARG A 4 -34.23 5.51 -23.43
N ASP A 5 -35.41 5.56 -24.02
CA ASP A 5 -36.57 4.77 -23.55
C ASP A 5 -36.32 3.27 -23.72
N ASN A 6 -35.71 2.88 -24.84
CA ASN A 6 -35.35 1.49 -25.11
C ASN A 6 -34.29 0.96 -24.13
N ILE A 7 -33.28 1.77 -23.79
CA ILE A 7 -32.26 1.42 -22.80
C ILE A 7 -32.89 1.28 -21.42
N LEU A 8 -33.71 2.25 -20.99
CA LEU A 8 -34.38 2.21 -19.70
C LEU A 8 -35.37 1.04 -19.59
N ALA A 9 -36.08 0.70 -20.67
CA ALA A 9 -36.97 -0.45 -20.71
C ALA A 9 -36.21 -1.77 -20.56
N LYS A 10 -35.05 -1.92 -21.24
CA LYS A 10 -34.20 -3.11 -21.10
C LYS A 10 -33.61 -3.25 -19.69
N LEU A 11 -33.16 -2.14 -19.07
CA LEU A 11 -32.65 -2.15 -17.71
C LEU A 11 -33.73 -2.55 -16.70
N ARG A 12 -34.95 -2.06 -16.85
CA ARG A 12 -36.10 -2.43 -16.00
C ARG A 12 -36.54 -3.87 -16.21
N ALA A 13 -36.53 -4.36 -17.45
CA ALA A 13 -36.89 -5.75 -17.77
C ALA A 13 -35.82 -6.76 -17.32
N GLY A 14 -34.55 -6.36 -17.32
CA GLY A 14 -33.42 -7.17 -16.85
C GLY A 14 -33.18 -7.09 -15.34
N ALA A 15 -33.77 -6.10 -14.66
CA ALA A 15 -33.83 -6.06 -13.20
C ALA A 15 -34.83 -7.11 -12.72
N THR A 16 -34.41 -8.38 -12.70
CA THR A 16 -35.02 -9.38 -11.83
C THR A 16 -34.92 -8.84 -10.41
N HIS A 17 -36.01 -8.31 -9.88
CA HIS A 17 -36.15 -8.06 -8.46
C HIS A 17 -35.95 -9.41 -7.75
N THR A 18 -34.74 -9.65 -7.23
CA THR A 18 -34.56 -10.59 -6.15
C THR A 18 -35.48 -10.11 -5.04
N THR A 19 -36.54 -10.85 -4.75
CA THR A 19 -37.51 -10.60 -3.67
C THR A 19 -36.92 -10.84 -2.28
N ALA A 20 -35.59 -10.84 -2.15
CA ALA A 20 -34.95 -10.77 -0.86
C ALA A 20 -35.15 -9.33 -0.36
N PRO A 21 -35.81 -9.12 0.79
CA PRO A 21 -35.85 -7.78 1.38
C PRO A 21 -34.41 -7.29 1.54
N ALA A 22 -34.14 -6.05 1.14
CA ALA A 22 -32.86 -5.42 1.47
C ALA A 22 -32.64 -5.57 2.99
N PRO A 23 -31.44 -5.97 3.44
CA PRO A 23 -31.19 -6.10 4.87
C PRO A 23 -31.60 -4.80 5.56
N LEU A 24 -32.40 -4.91 6.62
CA LEU A 24 -32.92 -3.78 7.38
C LEU A 24 -31.81 -2.84 7.88
N ASN A 25 -30.58 -3.35 7.97
CA ASN A 25 -29.36 -2.62 8.23
C ASN A 25 -28.18 -3.21 7.41
N PRO A 26 -27.73 -2.53 6.34
CA PRO A 26 -26.58 -2.98 5.54
C PRO A 26 -25.30 -3.18 6.35
N ASP A 27 -25.01 -2.34 7.35
CA ASP A 27 -23.80 -2.44 8.15
C ASP A 27 -23.82 -3.71 9.02
N ALA A 28 -24.98 -4.04 9.59
CA ALA A 28 -25.16 -5.27 10.36
C ALA A 28 -24.96 -6.51 9.47
N ALA A 29 -25.48 -6.49 8.24
CA ALA A 29 -25.31 -7.59 7.28
C ALA A 29 -23.85 -7.75 6.84
N ILE A 30 -23.12 -6.64 6.62
CA ILE A 30 -21.68 -6.67 6.31
C ILE A 30 -20.89 -7.21 7.50
N ALA A 31 -21.20 -6.76 8.73
CA ALA A 31 -20.54 -7.23 9.94
C ALA A 31 -20.76 -8.74 10.16
N GLU A 32 -21.99 -9.22 9.98
CA GLU A 32 -22.33 -10.65 10.06
C GLU A 32 -21.58 -11.45 8.99
N HIS A 33 -21.51 -10.95 7.76
CA HIS A 33 -20.77 -11.58 6.68
C HIS A 33 -19.30 -11.78 7.05
N TYR A 34 -18.59 -10.71 7.45
CA TYR A 34 -17.17 -10.82 7.83
C TYR A 34 -16.94 -11.59 9.14
N ALA A 35 -17.91 -11.64 10.05
CA ALA A 35 -17.86 -12.48 11.25
C ALA A 35 -18.00 -13.98 10.91
N SER A 36 -18.71 -14.32 9.83
CA SER A 36 -18.92 -15.70 9.37
C SER A 36 -17.75 -16.30 8.58
N LEU A 37 -16.84 -15.46 8.05
CA LEU A 37 -15.72 -15.93 7.24
C LEU A 37 -14.66 -16.63 8.10
N PRO A 38 -14.01 -17.70 7.58
CA PRO A 38 -12.82 -18.25 8.21
C PRO A 38 -11.76 -17.17 8.43
N ARG A 39 -11.12 -17.18 9.60
CA ARG A 39 -10.11 -16.19 9.98
C ARG A 39 -8.73 -16.82 10.07
N THR A 40 -7.76 -16.25 9.38
CA THR A 40 -6.35 -16.55 9.60
C THR A 40 -5.95 -16.07 11.01
N PRO A 41 -5.31 -16.92 11.84
CA PRO A 41 -4.82 -16.52 13.16
C PRO A 41 -3.82 -15.36 13.06
N LYS A 42 -3.78 -14.50 14.10
CA LYS A 42 -2.95 -13.28 14.10
C LYS A 42 -1.48 -13.58 13.81
N GLU A 43 -0.95 -14.63 14.42
CA GLU A 43 0.43 -15.10 14.25
C GLU A 43 0.76 -15.57 12.82
N GLN A 44 -0.25 -15.85 11.99
CA GLN A 44 -0.10 -16.25 10.59
C GLN A 44 -0.36 -15.11 9.61
N LEU A 45 -0.92 -13.97 10.03
CA LEU A 45 -1.26 -12.87 9.12
C LEU A 45 -0.05 -12.27 8.40
N ALA A 46 1.06 -12.10 9.12
CA ALA A 46 2.30 -11.61 8.53
C ALA A 46 2.86 -12.59 7.49
N GLN A 47 2.69 -13.90 7.73
CA GLN A 47 3.05 -14.95 6.78
C GLN A 47 2.19 -14.87 5.53
N GLU A 48 0.87 -14.86 5.69
CA GLU A 48 -0.08 -14.80 4.59
C GLU A 48 0.13 -13.53 3.75
N PHE A 49 0.25 -12.36 4.39
CA PHE A 49 0.53 -11.10 3.69
C PHE A 49 1.79 -11.20 2.82
N ALA A 50 2.90 -11.69 3.39
CA ALA A 50 4.17 -11.81 2.67
C ALA A 50 4.05 -12.75 1.46
N GLU A 51 3.36 -13.89 1.60
CA GLU A 51 3.12 -14.82 0.50
C GLU A 51 2.28 -14.17 -0.62
N LYS A 52 1.18 -13.51 -0.25
CA LYS A 52 0.26 -12.86 -1.19
C LYS A 52 0.92 -11.72 -1.95
N ILE A 53 1.64 -10.83 -1.25
CA ILE A 53 2.28 -9.69 -1.91
C ILE A 53 3.49 -10.12 -2.77
N THR A 54 4.17 -11.21 -2.37
CA THR A 54 5.20 -11.84 -3.21
C THR A 54 4.59 -12.45 -4.48
N ALA A 55 3.41 -13.05 -4.40
CA ALA A 55 2.67 -13.52 -5.58
C ALA A 55 2.29 -12.37 -6.54
N TRP A 56 2.20 -11.15 -6.02
CA TRP A 56 2.08 -9.90 -6.80
C TRP A 56 3.43 -9.27 -7.18
N HIS A 57 4.52 -10.02 -7.13
CA HIS A 57 5.88 -9.63 -7.53
C HIS A 57 6.54 -8.55 -6.67
N ALA A 58 6.09 -8.34 -5.44
CA ALA A 58 6.89 -7.57 -4.48
C ALA A 58 8.06 -8.40 -3.95
N GLU A 59 9.17 -7.72 -3.69
CA GLU A 59 10.31 -8.27 -2.95
C GLU A 59 10.05 -8.08 -1.45
N VAL A 60 10.05 -9.15 -0.65
CA VAL A 60 9.75 -9.07 0.79
C VAL A 60 10.94 -9.54 1.61
N HIS A 61 11.40 -8.69 2.53
CA HIS A 61 12.40 -9.02 3.54
C HIS A 61 11.77 -9.00 4.92
N ARG A 62 11.77 -10.14 5.61
CA ARG A 62 11.41 -10.18 7.03
C ARG A 62 12.61 -9.82 7.87
N VAL A 63 12.46 -8.81 8.72
CA VAL A 63 13.55 -8.23 9.48
C VAL A 63 13.11 -7.90 10.90
N PRO A 64 13.90 -8.23 11.93
CA PRO A 64 13.64 -7.72 13.27
C PRO A 64 13.59 -6.18 13.26
N ARG A 65 12.71 -5.59 14.07
CA ARG A 65 12.57 -4.12 14.19
C ARG A 65 13.88 -3.39 14.49
N GLY A 66 14.83 -4.03 15.17
CA GLY A 66 16.15 -3.45 15.44
C GLY A 66 17.14 -3.48 14.26
N GLN A 67 16.83 -4.19 13.17
CA GLN A 67 17.79 -4.52 12.10
C GLN A 67 17.35 -4.03 10.71
N TRP A 68 16.19 -3.40 10.58
CA TRP A 68 15.67 -3.00 9.26
C TRP A 68 16.55 -1.97 8.55
N VAL A 69 17.26 -1.12 9.28
CA VAL A 69 18.19 -0.13 8.70
C VAL A 69 19.38 -0.82 8.04
N ASP A 70 19.90 -1.88 8.65
CA ASP A 70 21.01 -2.64 8.07
C ASP A 70 20.54 -3.43 6.85
N LYS A 71 19.34 -4.02 6.91
CA LYS A 71 18.73 -4.62 5.71
C LYS A 71 18.52 -3.60 4.60
N LEU A 72 18.08 -2.39 4.93
CA LEU A 72 17.90 -1.33 3.94
C LEU A 72 19.24 -0.99 3.27
N LYS A 73 20.35 -0.91 4.00
CA LYS A 73 21.68 -0.70 3.41
C LYS A 73 22.04 -1.81 2.43
N GLU A 74 21.75 -3.06 2.76
CA GLU A 74 21.95 -4.19 1.84
C GLU A 74 21.12 -4.04 0.57
N VAL A 75 19.83 -3.69 0.68
CA VAL A 75 18.93 -3.46 -0.46
C VAL A 75 19.44 -2.30 -1.32
N VAL A 76 19.82 -1.18 -0.70
CA VAL A 76 20.37 0.01 -1.38
C VAL A 76 21.61 -0.35 -2.18
N ALA A 77 22.55 -1.10 -1.58
CA ALA A 77 23.76 -1.55 -2.25
C ALA A 77 23.46 -2.55 -3.39
N ALA A 78 22.62 -3.56 -3.14
CA ALA A 78 22.28 -4.59 -4.10
C ALA A 78 21.56 -4.05 -5.34
N LYS A 79 20.70 -3.04 -5.17
CA LYS A 79 19.96 -2.38 -6.25
C LYS A 79 20.68 -1.18 -6.86
N GLY A 80 21.86 -0.81 -6.35
CA GLY A 80 22.61 0.34 -6.85
C GLY A 80 21.89 1.68 -6.67
N ILE A 81 21.08 1.83 -5.61
CA ILE A 81 20.34 3.05 -5.30
C ILE A 81 21.34 4.13 -4.87
N ARG A 82 21.40 5.24 -5.59
CA ARG A 82 22.32 6.37 -5.30
C ARG A 82 21.59 7.54 -4.65
N ASN A 83 20.30 7.71 -4.97
CA ASN A 83 19.46 8.77 -4.45
C ASN A 83 18.20 8.16 -3.81
N LEU A 84 18.21 8.01 -2.48
CA LEU A 84 17.10 7.50 -1.69
C LEU A 84 16.33 8.66 -1.07
N LEU A 85 15.11 8.90 -1.55
CA LEU A 85 14.21 9.89 -0.99
C LEU A 85 13.59 9.36 0.31
N TYR A 86 13.62 10.20 1.36
CA TYR A 86 13.06 9.87 2.68
C TYR A 86 12.42 11.11 3.31
N ALA A 87 11.59 10.91 4.35
CA ALA A 87 10.92 11.99 5.07
C ALA A 87 11.56 12.23 6.46
N PRO A 88 12.34 13.31 6.69
CA PRO A 88 13.06 13.51 7.95
C PRO A 88 12.15 13.66 9.19
N ALA A 89 10.92 14.12 9.00
CA ALA A 89 9.97 14.34 10.09
C ALA A 89 9.44 13.03 10.72
N THR A 90 9.60 11.89 10.05
CA THR A 90 9.10 10.60 10.55
C THR A 90 10.09 9.90 11.46
N THR A 91 9.61 8.92 12.24
CA THR A 91 10.47 8.12 13.13
C THR A 91 11.51 7.33 12.34
N HIS A 92 11.11 6.71 11.23
CA HIS A 92 12.05 6.01 10.36
C HIS A 92 13.00 6.97 9.65
N GLY A 93 12.55 8.17 9.26
CA GLY A 93 13.44 9.17 8.66
C GLY A 93 14.59 9.59 9.57
N ARG A 94 14.30 9.87 10.85
CA ARG A 94 15.35 10.15 11.85
C ARG A 94 16.31 8.97 12.06
N ALA A 95 15.81 7.73 11.99
CA ALA A 95 16.66 6.55 12.07
C ALA A 95 17.63 6.44 10.89
N LEU A 96 17.19 6.83 9.68
CA LEU A 96 18.06 6.87 8.48
C LEU A 96 19.16 7.93 8.62
N GLU A 97 18.81 9.13 9.11
CA GLU A 97 19.78 10.20 9.37
C GLU A 97 20.83 9.76 10.39
N ALA A 98 20.39 9.20 11.53
CA ALA A 98 21.27 8.70 12.58
C ALA A 98 22.21 7.59 12.09
N ALA A 99 21.75 6.78 11.14
CA ALA A 99 22.52 5.68 10.56
C ALA A 99 23.53 6.12 9.49
N GLY A 100 23.50 7.39 9.06
CA GLY A 100 24.47 7.95 8.12
C GLY A 100 24.45 7.30 6.73
N ILE A 101 23.27 6.90 6.24
CA ILE A 101 23.15 6.29 4.90
C ILE A 101 23.57 7.31 3.83
N GLN A 102 24.45 6.88 2.92
CA GLN A 102 24.87 7.73 1.81
C GLN A 102 23.75 7.87 0.77
N GLY A 103 23.67 9.04 0.12
CA GLY A 103 22.71 9.25 -0.96
C GLY A 103 21.28 9.58 -0.50
N LEU A 104 21.06 9.83 0.78
CA LEU A 104 19.77 10.28 1.30
C LEU A 104 19.38 11.65 0.69
N LYS A 105 18.12 11.76 0.25
CA LYS A 105 17.48 12.99 -0.23
C LYS A 105 16.32 13.32 0.71
N PRO A 106 16.43 14.35 1.57
CA PRO A 106 15.36 14.69 2.50
C PRO A 106 14.19 15.31 1.75
N TYR A 107 12.97 14.86 2.00
CA TYR A 107 11.77 15.58 1.57
C TYR A 107 11.55 16.79 2.50
N ASP A 108 12.10 17.95 2.13
CA ASP A 108 12.28 19.13 3.00
C ASP A 108 11.62 20.41 2.47
N ARG A 109 10.90 20.33 1.36
CA ARG A 109 10.27 21.46 0.67
C ARG A 109 8.96 21.01 0.00
N PRO A 110 8.08 21.95 -0.40
CA PRO A 110 6.79 21.63 -0.99
C PRO A 110 6.90 20.77 -2.26
N ILE A 111 5.87 19.95 -2.51
CA ILE A 111 5.83 19.02 -3.65
C ILE A 111 6.01 19.72 -5.01
N ASP A 112 5.56 20.96 -5.16
CA ASP A 112 5.70 21.71 -6.41
C ASP A 112 7.15 21.97 -6.80
N GLU A 113 8.05 22.06 -5.82
CA GLU A 113 9.50 22.21 -6.02
C GLU A 113 10.22 20.87 -6.20
N TRP A 114 9.55 19.76 -5.90
CA TRP A 114 10.10 18.40 -6.01
C TRP A 114 9.85 17.74 -7.37
N LYS A 115 8.91 18.27 -8.18
CA LYS A 115 8.45 17.60 -9.41
C LYS A 115 9.60 17.11 -10.29
N GLN A 116 10.52 17.98 -10.71
CA GLN A 116 11.61 17.59 -11.58
C GLN A 116 12.56 16.58 -10.92
N ALA A 117 12.96 16.85 -9.67
CA ALA A 117 13.89 15.98 -8.95
C ALA A 117 13.34 14.57 -8.73
N LEU A 118 12.03 14.44 -8.47
CA LEU A 118 11.35 13.15 -8.30
C LEU A 118 11.43 12.25 -9.54
N PHE A 119 11.36 12.83 -10.74
CA PHE A 119 11.38 12.05 -12.00
C PHE A 119 12.80 11.80 -12.53
N GLU A 120 13.75 12.70 -12.26
CA GLU A 120 15.08 12.65 -12.87
C GLU A 120 16.18 12.17 -11.93
N ASN A 121 16.04 12.41 -10.61
CA ASN A 121 17.15 12.34 -9.65
C ASN A 121 16.82 11.54 -8.38
N VAL A 122 15.75 10.73 -8.38
CA VAL A 122 15.36 9.86 -7.27
C VAL A 122 15.25 8.42 -7.79
N ASP A 123 16.11 7.53 -7.30
CA ASP A 123 16.15 6.13 -7.72
C ASP A 123 15.11 5.31 -6.94
N ALA A 124 14.92 5.65 -5.65
CA ALA A 124 13.99 5.00 -4.75
C ALA A 124 13.42 5.98 -3.72
N ALA A 125 12.26 5.67 -3.16
CA ALA A 125 11.79 6.31 -1.94
C ALA A 125 11.40 5.28 -0.89
N ILE A 126 11.61 5.64 0.36
CA ILE A 126 11.18 4.86 1.52
C ILE A 126 10.00 5.56 2.21
N THR A 127 8.95 4.80 2.53
CA THR A 127 7.80 5.29 3.30
C THR A 127 7.42 4.37 4.45
N GLY A 128 6.75 4.93 5.46
CA GLY A 128 5.97 4.13 6.40
C GLY A 128 4.71 3.54 5.74
N THR A 129 4.04 2.65 6.46
CA THR A 129 2.68 2.19 6.13
C THR A 129 1.78 2.35 7.35
N ARG A 130 0.47 2.49 7.10
CA ARG A 130 -0.56 2.46 8.14
C ARG A 130 -0.82 1.04 8.63
N GLY A 131 -0.61 0.07 7.75
CA GLY A 131 -0.74 -1.36 8.01
C GLY A 131 -0.80 -2.14 6.71
N ALA A 132 -1.24 -3.41 6.79
CA ALA A 132 -1.42 -4.25 5.61
C ALA A 132 -2.60 -5.20 5.76
N ILE A 133 -3.09 -5.71 4.63
CA ILE A 133 -4.21 -6.65 4.52
C ILE A 133 -3.63 -7.98 4.04
N ALA A 134 -3.76 -9.01 4.86
CA ALA A 134 -3.23 -10.34 4.61
C ALA A 134 -3.90 -11.01 3.41
N GLU A 135 -5.25 -11.04 3.39
CA GLU A 135 -6.05 -11.75 2.38
C GLU A 135 -5.64 -11.42 0.93
N THR A 136 -5.36 -10.15 0.67
CA THR A 136 -5.06 -9.61 -0.66
C THR A 136 -3.59 -9.32 -0.91
N GLY A 137 -2.72 -9.39 0.12
CA GLY A 137 -1.33 -8.97 0.00
C GLY A 137 -1.20 -7.48 -0.27
N THR A 138 -1.96 -6.64 0.44
CA THR A 138 -2.09 -5.20 0.15
C THR A 138 -1.53 -4.37 1.28
N MET A 139 -0.65 -3.42 1.00
CA MET A 139 -0.21 -2.41 1.96
C MET A 139 -1.19 -1.23 1.97
N ILE A 140 -1.36 -0.63 3.14
CA ILE A 140 -2.17 0.56 3.34
C ILE A 140 -1.21 1.73 3.57
N VAL A 141 -1.18 2.68 2.64
CA VAL A 141 -0.38 3.91 2.77
C VAL A 141 -1.35 5.09 2.88
N TRP A 142 -1.19 5.88 3.95
CA TRP A 142 -1.93 7.11 4.19
C TRP A 142 -0.95 8.28 4.06
N PRO A 143 -0.88 8.93 2.88
CA PRO A 143 0.01 10.04 2.68
C PRO A 143 -0.35 11.23 3.57
N ASP A 144 0.68 11.96 3.99
CA ASP A 144 0.55 13.21 4.71
C ASP A 144 1.52 14.27 4.16
N ALA A 145 1.67 15.38 4.88
CA ALA A 145 2.56 16.46 4.46
C ALA A 145 4.05 16.07 4.51
N SER A 146 4.43 15.08 5.32
CA SER A 146 5.79 14.58 5.43
C SER A 146 6.08 13.47 4.42
N GLU A 147 5.10 12.61 4.14
CA GLU A 147 5.18 11.52 3.17
C GLU A 147 4.07 11.67 2.12
N PRO A 148 4.21 12.58 1.14
CA PRO A 148 3.20 12.76 0.10
C PRO A 148 3.10 11.52 -0.78
N ARG A 149 1.93 11.33 -1.42
CA ARG A 149 1.67 10.15 -2.28
C ARG A 149 2.69 9.94 -3.39
N THR A 150 3.36 11.01 -3.82
CA THR A 150 4.38 10.94 -4.86
C THR A 150 5.60 10.14 -4.42
N MET A 151 5.91 10.07 -3.12
CA MET A 151 7.00 9.23 -2.62
C MET A 151 6.72 7.75 -2.88
N SER A 152 5.49 7.28 -2.69
CA SER A 152 5.13 5.87 -2.96
C SER A 152 4.78 5.59 -4.43
N LEU A 153 4.57 6.62 -5.26
CA LEU A 153 4.03 6.46 -6.62
C LEU A 153 4.99 6.87 -7.75
N VAL A 154 5.96 7.75 -7.53
CA VAL A 154 6.79 8.29 -8.62
C VAL A 154 8.15 7.59 -8.74
N PRO A 155 8.93 7.41 -7.66
CA PRO A 155 10.23 6.76 -7.74
C PRO A 155 10.14 5.37 -8.37
N PRO A 156 11.13 4.97 -9.19
CA PRO A 156 11.16 3.65 -9.82
C PRO A 156 11.07 2.49 -8.83
N ILE A 157 11.60 2.67 -7.62
CA ILE A 157 11.56 1.68 -6.53
C ILE A 157 10.83 2.30 -5.33
N HIS A 158 9.77 1.66 -4.86
CA HIS A 158 9.14 2.00 -3.58
C HIS A 158 9.61 0.99 -2.52
N ILE A 159 10.19 1.50 -1.45
CA ILE A 159 10.56 0.72 -0.26
C ILE A 159 9.55 1.04 0.84
N ALA A 160 8.82 0.04 1.32
CA ALA A 160 7.78 0.23 2.33
C ALA A 160 8.14 -0.49 3.64
N LEU A 161 7.98 0.22 4.75
CA LEU A 161 8.07 -0.37 6.09
C LEU A 161 6.68 -0.85 6.52
N VAL A 162 6.53 -2.16 6.72
CA VAL A 162 5.29 -2.77 7.21
C VAL A 162 5.57 -3.39 8.57
N ASP A 163 4.82 -2.99 9.59
CA ASP A 163 4.90 -3.58 10.91
C ASP A 163 3.97 -4.80 11.00
N GLU A 164 4.48 -5.97 11.43
CA GLU A 164 3.68 -7.20 11.48
C GLU A 164 2.44 -7.10 12.40
N ASP A 165 2.51 -6.26 13.43
CA ASP A 165 1.40 -6.03 14.35
C ASP A 165 0.28 -5.22 13.69
N SER A 166 0.60 -4.45 12.65
CA SER A 166 -0.36 -3.68 11.86
C SER A 166 -0.98 -4.46 10.68
N VAL A 167 -0.64 -5.74 10.51
CA VAL A 167 -1.26 -6.61 9.51
C VAL A 167 -2.61 -7.13 10.03
N VAL A 168 -3.66 -6.93 9.24
CA VAL A 168 -5.04 -7.36 9.53
C VAL A 168 -5.53 -8.37 8.47
N PRO A 169 -6.56 -9.18 8.77
CA PRO A 169 -7.04 -10.18 7.83
C PRO A 169 -7.61 -9.59 6.54
N THR A 170 -8.57 -8.65 6.65
CA THR A 170 -9.33 -8.11 5.52
C THR A 170 -9.36 -6.58 5.50
N LEU A 171 -9.80 -5.98 4.38
CA LEU A 171 -10.05 -4.54 4.29
C LEU A 171 -11.12 -4.08 5.30
N TYR A 172 -12.15 -4.90 5.54
CA TYR A 172 -13.18 -4.59 6.53
C TYR A 172 -12.58 -4.45 7.93
N ASP A 173 -11.68 -5.36 8.31
CA ASP A 173 -10.98 -5.27 9.59
C ASP A 173 -10.11 -4.01 9.68
N ALA A 174 -9.41 -3.63 8.59
CA ALA A 174 -8.65 -2.39 8.56
C ALA A 174 -9.55 -1.18 8.83
N ILE A 175 -10.68 -1.08 8.11
CA ILE A 175 -11.64 0.03 8.23
C ILE A 175 -12.20 0.12 9.65
N VAL A 176 -12.63 -1.00 10.23
CA VAL A 176 -13.27 -1.05 11.55
C VAL A 176 -12.24 -0.85 12.67
N GLN A 177 -11.15 -1.60 12.68
CA GLN A 177 -10.16 -1.57 13.78
C GLN A 177 -9.40 -0.24 13.83
N GLN A 178 -9.11 0.35 12.67
CA GLN A 178 -8.41 1.63 12.57
C GLN A 178 -9.36 2.83 12.48
N LYS A 179 -10.68 2.59 12.62
CA LYS A 179 -11.75 3.61 12.66
C LYS A 179 -11.67 4.61 11.51
N TRP A 180 -11.59 4.13 10.27
CA TRP A 180 -11.43 5.01 9.11
C TRP A 180 -12.57 6.02 8.97
N THR A 181 -13.77 5.67 9.45
CA THR A 181 -14.94 6.54 9.47
C THR A 181 -14.76 7.80 10.32
N ASP A 182 -13.86 7.78 11.30
CA ASP A 182 -13.63 8.91 12.21
C ASP A 182 -12.78 10.02 11.56
N GLY A 183 -12.09 9.71 10.45
CA GLY A 183 -11.26 10.66 9.74
C GLY A 183 -10.38 10.00 8.68
N LEU A 184 -10.90 9.91 7.45
CA LEU A 184 -10.11 9.51 6.30
C LEU A 184 -9.12 10.63 5.90
N PRO A 185 -7.90 10.26 5.48
CA PRO A 185 -7.00 11.23 4.83
C PRO A 185 -7.59 11.70 3.49
N THR A 186 -7.01 12.75 2.93
CA THR A 186 -7.38 13.23 1.58
C THR A 186 -7.16 12.17 0.50
N ASN A 187 -6.32 11.16 0.79
CA ASN A 187 -6.05 10.01 -0.05
C ASN A 187 -5.63 8.80 0.80
N ALA A 188 -6.21 7.63 0.51
CA ALA A 188 -5.75 6.35 1.03
C ALA A 188 -5.30 5.48 -0.16
N LEU A 189 -4.08 4.97 -0.11
CA LEU A 189 -3.52 4.12 -1.16
C LEU A 189 -3.50 2.66 -0.69
N LEU A 190 -4.09 1.79 -1.50
CA LEU A 190 -4.06 0.34 -1.32
C LEU A 190 -3.12 -0.23 -2.38
N VAL A 191 -1.91 -0.63 -1.97
CA VAL A 191 -0.83 -1.02 -2.88
C VAL A 191 -0.61 -2.53 -2.83
N THR A 192 -0.88 -3.21 -3.95
CA THR A 192 -0.80 -4.68 -4.10
C THR A 192 0.25 -5.02 -5.16
N GLY A 193 1.53 -4.99 -4.76
CA GLY A 193 2.65 -5.22 -5.67
C GLY A 193 3.11 -3.98 -6.47
N PRO A 194 4.12 -4.14 -7.35
CA PRO A 194 4.61 -3.07 -8.21
C PRO A 194 3.57 -2.59 -9.23
N SER A 195 3.74 -1.36 -9.74
CA SER A 195 2.83 -0.81 -10.74
C SER A 195 2.92 -1.57 -12.06
N LYS A 196 1.77 -2.07 -12.50
CA LYS A 196 1.62 -2.83 -13.74
C LYS A 196 0.51 -2.22 -14.59
N THR A 197 0.75 -2.11 -15.88
CA THR A 197 -0.26 -1.72 -16.87
C THR A 197 -0.34 -2.83 -17.90
N ALA A 198 -1.49 -3.49 -18.00
CA ALA A 198 -1.75 -4.55 -18.98
C ALA A 198 -2.36 -4.02 -20.29
N ASP A 199 -2.51 -2.69 -20.41
CA ASP A 199 -3.43 -2.05 -21.35
C ASP A 199 -2.74 -1.42 -22.57
N ILE A 200 -1.66 -2.04 -23.08
CA ILE A 200 -1.19 -1.83 -24.45
C ILE A 200 -0.76 -3.19 -25.01
N GLN A 201 -1.55 -3.71 -25.96
CA GLN A 201 -1.20 -4.87 -26.81
C GLN A 201 -0.97 -6.22 -26.07
N GLN A 202 -1.63 -6.46 -24.93
CA GLN A 202 -1.50 -7.70 -24.14
C GLN A 202 -0.07 -8.02 -23.66
N THR A 203 0.84 -7.06 -23.74
CA THR A 203 2.21 -7.20 -23.24
C THR A 203 2.29 -6.51 -21.88
N LEU A 204 2.81 -7.22 -20.88
CA LEU A 204 2.97 -6.68 -19.53
C LEU A 204 4.06 -5.61 -19.54
N ALA A 205 3.67 -4.34 -19.37
CA ALA A 205 4.58 -3.24 -19.13
C ALA A 205 4.57 -2.88 -17.63
N TYR A 206 5.75 -2.90 -17.01
CA TYR A 206 5.93 -2.47 -15.61
C TYR A 206 6.36 -1.00 -15.57
N GLY A 207 5.74 -0.23 -14.66
CA GLY A 207 6.10 1.15 -14.36
C GLY A 207 5.68 2.23 -15.36
N ALA A 208 4.57 2.03 -16.09
CA ALA A 208 4.00 3.09 -16.92
C ALA A 208 3.36 4.22 -16.10
N HIS A 209 2.84 3.91 -14.90
CA HIS A 209 2.08 4.83 -14.05
C HIS A 209 2.44 4.74 -12.53
N GLY A 210 3.55 4.09 -12.17
CA GLY A 210 3.98 3.91 -10.79
C GLY A 210 5.34 3.19 -10.65
N PRO A 211 5.77 2.79 -9.44
CA PRO A 211 7.06 2.12 -9.22
C PRO A 211 7.15 0.80 -9.99
N LYS A 212 8.30 0.54 -10.60
CA LYS A 212 8.61 -0.73 -11.30
C LYS A 212 8.89 -1.86 -10.33
N GLU A 213 9.37 -1.51 -9.14
CA GLU A 213 9.71 -2.45 -8.08
C GLU A 213 9.08 -1.98 -6.77
N LEU A 214 8.60 -2.96 -6.00
CA LEU A 214 8.14 -2.77 -4.64
C LEU A 214 8.98 -3.66 -3.73
N VAL A 215 9.65 -3.04 -2.76
CA VAL A 215 10.39 -3.73 -1.70
C VAL A 215 9.67 -3.51 -0.38
N VAL A 216 9.35 -4.58 0.31
CA VAL A 216 8.72 -4.54 1.63
C VAL A 216 9.72 -5.00 2.68
N LEU A 217 10.02 -4.13 3.64
CA LEU A 217 10.70 -4.52 4.87
C LEU A 217 9.61 -4.81 5.90
N LEU A 218 9.29 -6.10 6.07
CA LEU A 218 8.32 -6.59 7.04
C LEU A 218 9.00 -6.69 8.40
N LEU A 219 8.68 -5.76 9.28
CA LEU A 219 9.27 -5.59 10.60
C LEU A 219 8.65 -6.59 11.59
N THR A 220 9.50 -7.39 12.24
CA THR A 220 9.08 -8.45 13.16
C THR A 220 9.68 -8.31 14.56
N GLY A 221 9.15 -9.06 15.52
CA GLY A 221 9.66 -9.18 16.90
C GLY A 221 8.85 -8.39 17.92
N GLU A 222 9.43 -8.03 19.05
CA GLU A 222 8.81 -7.06 19.98
C GLU A 222 9.32 -5.64 19.67
N ALA A 223 8.51 -4.62 19.98
CA ALA A 223 8.96 -3.23 19.96
C ALA A 223 10.00 -3.02 21.08
N LEU A 224 11.15 -2.43 20.74
CA LEU A 224 12.19 -2.03 21.70
C LEU A 224 11.72 -0.86 22.57
#